data_AF-A0A257RSZ1-F1
#
_entry.id   AF-A0A257RSZ1-F1
#
_cell.length_a   1.000
_cell.length_b   1.000
_cell.length_c   1.000
_cell.angle_alpha   90.00
_cell.angle_beta   90.00
_cell.angle_gamma   90.00
#
_symmetry.space_group_name_H-M   'P 1'
#
loop_
_entity.id
_entity.type
_entity.pdbx_description
1 polymer ?
#
loop_
_entity_poly.entity_id
_entity_poly.type
_entity_poly.pdbx_seq_one_letter_code
_entity_poly.pdbx_strand_id
1 'polypeptide(L)'
;MLGVAATALAGYLVAAVLIFPAPLLPNERLVPRVVGAPVDDAQRALQVAGFRAEIADREFHPTYGVGVVTWQDPSAGVAAPRGSSVAL
;
A
#
# COMPACT_ATOMS: atom_id res chain seq x y z
N MET A 1 0.59 -37.25 28.04
CA MET A 1 0.98 -35.84 28.29
C MET A 1 1.37 -35.09 27.01
N LEU A 2 2.10 -35.69 26.07
CA LEU A 2 2.51 -35.01 24.82
C LEU A 2 1.34 -34.62 23.87
N GLY A 3 0.29 -35.44 23.78
CA GLY A 3 -0.83 -35.20 22.84
C GLY A 3 -1.77 -34.04 23.20
N VAL A 4 -1.94 -33.75 24.50
CA VAL A 4 -2.84 -32.69 24.97
C VAL A 4 -2.20 -31.31 24.81
N ALA A 5 -0.88 -31.23 24.96
CA ALA A 5 -0.12 -30.00 24.70
C ALA A 5 -0.15 -29.63 23.21
N ALA A 6 -0.05 -30.61 22.31
CA ALA A 6 -0.08 -30.39 20.88
C ALA A 6 -1.46 -29.89 20.38
N THR A 7 -2.55 -30.46 20.88
CA THR A 7 -3.91 -30.03 20.51
C THR A 7 -4.25 -28.64 21.06
N ALA A 8 -3.84 -28.33 22.29
CA ALA A 8 -4.04 -27.00 22.87
C ALA A 8 -3.31 -25.91 22.06
N LEU A 9 -2.07 -26.16 21.63
CA LEU A 9 -1.32 -25.25 20.79
C LEU A 9 -1.99 -25.06 19.42
N ALA A 10 -2.39 -26.15 18.77
CA ALA A 10 -3.07 -26.08 17.48
C ALA A 10 -4.40 -25.32 17.57
N GLY A 11 -5.20 -25.60 18.60
CA GLY A 11 -6.47 -24.89 18.85
C GLY A 11 -6.26 -23.40 19.12
N TYR A 12 -5.23 -23.03 19.88
CA TYR A 12 -4.87 -21.64 20.13
C TYR A 12 -4.45 -20.91 18.86
N LEU A 13 -3.63 -21.54 18.01
CA LEU A 13 -3.20 -20.93 16.74
C LEU A 13 -4.38 -20.73 15.77
N VAL A 14 -5.31 -21.70 15.69
CA VAL A 14 -6.53 -21.56 14.88
C VAL A 14 -7.42 -20.44 15.43
N ALA A 15 -7.66 -20.40 16.74
CA ALA A 15 -8.46 -19.36 17.38
C ALA A 15 -7.82 -17.97 17.21
N ALA A 16 -6.50 -17.88 17.34
CA ALA A 16 -5.76 -16.63 17.15
C ALA A 16 -5.90 -16.09 15.72
N VAL A 17 -5.80 -16.94 14.69
CA VAL A 17 -5.98 -16.54 13.27
C VAL A 17 -7.42 -16.12 12.97
N LEU A 18 -8.42 -16.77 13.61
CA LEU A 18 -9.83 -16.42 13.42
C LEU A 18 -10.25 -15.13 14.15
N ILE A 19 -9.71 -14.89 15.35
CA ILE A 19 -10.05 -13.73 16.20
C ILE A 19 -9.24 -12.50 15.79
N PHE A 20 -7.96 -12.69 15.43
CA PHE A 20 -7.06 -11.65 14.97
C PHE A 20 -6.59 -11.99 13.55
N PRO A 21 -7.21 -11.42 12.50
CA PRO A 21 -6.73 -11.59 11.13
C PRO A 21 -5.45 -10.75 10.94
N ALA A 22 -4.38 -11.13 11.62
CA ALA A 22 -3.06 -10.57 11.40
C ALA A 22 -2.57 -11.05 10.04
N PRO A 23 -2.10 -10.15 9.15
CA PRO A 23 -1.40 -10.57 7.96
C PRO A 23 -0.14 -11.32 8.40
N LEU A 24 -0.17 -12.65 8.27
CA LEU A 24 0.92 -13.56 8.70
C LEU A 24 2.20 -13.35 7.89
N LEU A 25 2.09 -12.67 6.75
CA LEU A 25 3.18 -12.35 5.85
C LEU A 25 3.16 -10.83 5.58
N PRO A 26 4.25 -10.10 5.86
CA PRO A 26 4.37 -8.70 5.47
C PRO A 26 4.29 -8.60 3.94
N ASN A 27 3.33 -7.81 3.44
CA ASN A 27 3.17 -7.56 2.00
C ASN A 27 3.14 -6.05 1.69
N GLU A 28 3.83 -5.28 2.52
CA GLU A 28 3.92 -3.83 2.40
C GLU A 28 5.10 -3.43 1.52
N ARG A 29 4.97 -2.30 0.84
CA ARG A 29 6.05 -1.65 0.13
C ARG A 29 6.02 -0.16 0.42
N LEU A 30 7.18 0.48 0.33
CA LEU A 30 7.27 1.93 0.47
C LEU A 30 6.72 2.59 -0.80
N VAL A 31 5.80 3.54 -0.61
CA VAL A 31 5.24 4.34 -1.70
C VAL A 31 6.32 5.27 -2.26
N PRO A 32 6.63 5.23 -3.57
CA PRO A 32 7.61 6.13 -4.17
C PRO A 32 7.10 7.58 -4.19
N ARG A 33 8.03 8.53 -4.22
CA ARG A 33 7.71 9.95 -4.44
C ARG A 33 7.45 10.20 -5.92
N VAL A 34 6.26 10.69 -6.24
CA VAL A 34 5.85 11.04 -7.61
C VAL A 34 5.38 12.49 -7.77
N VAL A 35 5.23 13.24 -6.67
CA VAL A 35 4.96 14.69 -6.73
C VAL A 35 6.05 15.43 -7.52
N GLY A 36 5.63 16.23 -8.48
CA GLY A 36 6.47 16.97 -9.43
C GLY A 36 6.79 16.20 -10.71
N ALA A 37 6.41 14.93 -10.82
CA ALA A 37 6.55 14.15 -12.05
C ALA A 37 5.33 14.35 -12.98
N PRO A 38 5.50 14.18 -14.30
CA PRO A 38 4.36 14.02 -15.21
C PRO A 38 3.47 12.85 -14.78
N VAL A 39 2.14 13.00 -14.93
CA VAL A 39 1.17 11.97 -14.52
C VAL A 39 1.47 10.60 -15.13
N ASP A 40 1.84 10.55 -16.42
CA ASP A 40 2.16 9.29 -17.10
C ASP A 40 3.41 8.60 -16.52
N ASP A 41 4.39 9.38 -16.06
CA ASP A 41 5.60 8.86 -15.41
C ASP A 41 5.29 8.39 -13.99
N ALA A 42 4.48 9.16 -13.27
CA ALA A 42 4.00 8.81 -11.94
C ALA A 42 3.22 7.49 -11.94
N GLN A 43 2.30 7.32 -12.90
CA GLN A 43 1.54 6.09 -13.07
C GLN A 43 2.44 4.88 -13.32
N ARG A 44 3.43 5.02 -14.21
CA ARG A 44 4.41 3.96 -14.48
C ARG A 44 5.26 3.63 -13.26
N ALA A 45 5.75 4.64 -12.55
CA ALA A 45 6.55 4.44 -11.34
C ALA A 45 5.77 3.70 -10.25
N LEU A 46 4.50 4.07 -10.03
CA LEU A 46 3.63 3.40 -9.07
C LEU A 46 3.33 1.95 -9.47
N GLN A 47 3.03 1.69 -10.75
CA GLN A 47 2.80 0.33 -11.25
C GLN A 47 4.02 -0.57 -11.10
N VAL A 48 5.24 -0.08 -11.40
CA VAL A 48 6.49 -0.82 -11.20
C VAL A 48 6.76 -1.06 -9.70
N ALA A 49 6.38 -0.11 -8.85
CA ALA A 49 6.41 -0.28 -7.41
C ALA A 49 5.30 -1.24 -6.91
N GLY A 50 4.37 -1.68 -7.76
CA GLY A 50 3.31 -2.63 -7.40
C GLY A 50 2.11 -1.97 -6.75
N PHE A 51 1.89 -0.69 -7.01
CA PHE A 51 0.71 0.09 -6.62
C PHE A 51 -0.17 0.38 -7.83
N ARG A 52 -1.43 0.75 -7.58
CA ARG A 52 -2.34 1.28 -8.60
C ARG A 52 -2.39 2.80 -8.47
N ALA A 53 -2.23 3.51 -9.57
CA ALA A 53 -2.41 4.96 -9.59
C ALA A 53 -3.88 5.28 -9.83
N GLU A 54 -4.42 6.22 -9.05
CA GLU A 54 -5.80 6.71 -9.16
C GLU A 54 -5.75 8.23 -9.31
N ILE A 55 -6.24 8.77 -10.42
CA ILE A 55 -6.31 10.22 -10.61
C ILE A 55 -7.57 10.71 -9.90
N ALA A 56 -7.40 11.33 -8.74
CA ALA A 56 -8.51 11.71 -7.88
C ALA A 56 -9.09 13.07 -8.27
N ASP A 57 -8.23 14.03 -8.64
CA ASP A 57 -8.67 15.37 -9.03
C ASP A 57 -7.80 15.98 -10.15
N ARG A 58 -8.28 17.07 -10.74
CA ARG A 58 -7.57 17.88 -11.74
C ARG A 58 -7.72 19.36 -11.39
N GLU A 59 -6.77 19.86 -10.61
CA GLU A 59 -6.74 21.27 -10.20
C GLU A 59 -5.60 22.05 -10.86
N PHE A 60 -5.80 23.35 -11.05
CA PHE A 60 -4.73 24.27 -11.39
C PHE A 60 -3.78 24.44 -10.21
N HIS A 61 -2.46 24.45 -10.47
CA HIS A 61 -1.46 24.74 -9.46
C HIS A 61 -0.53 25.87 -9.93
N PRO A 62 -0.25 26.89 -9.11
CA PRO A 62 0.52 28.06 -9.55
C PRO A 62 1.98 27.74 -9.91
N THR A 63 2.53 26.67 -9.33
CA THR A 63 3.95 26.27 -9.52
C THR A 63 4.14 25.13 -10.52
N TYR A 64 3.12 24.30 -10.75
CA TYR A 64 3.25 23.09 -11.55
C TYR A 64 2.47 23.22 -12.85
N GLY A 65 3.09 22.79 -13.95
CA GLY A 65 2.44 22.78 -15.26
C GLY A 65 1.29 21.78 -15.32
N VAL A 66 0.45 21.92 -16.36
CA VAL A 66 -0.64 20.97 -16.63
C VAL A 66 -0.07 19.56 -16.80
N GLY A 67 -0.72 18.57 -16.20
CA GLY A 67 -0.33 17.16 -16.30
C GLY A 67 0.84 16.77 -15.39
N VAL A 68 1.18 17.59 -14.40
CA VAL A 68 2.16 17.28 -13.35
C VAL A 68 1.42 16.94 -12.06
N VAL A 69 1.88 15.89 -11.38
CA VAL A 69 1.35 15.48 -10.07
C VAL A 69 1.72 16.52 -9.03
N THR A 70 0.72 17.13 -8.40
CA THR A 70 0.91 18.16 -7.38
C THR A 70 0.70 17.62 -5.97
N TRP A 71 0.00 16.50 -5.85
CA TRP A 71 -0.32 15.85 -4.60
C TRP A 71 -0.26 14.32 -4.76
N GLN A 72 -0.04 13.62 -3.65
CA GLN A 72 -0.16 12.16 -3.61
C GLN A 72 -0.63 11.70 -2.23
N ASP A 73 -1.42 10.63 -2.20
CA ASP A 73 -1.79 9.92 -0.97
C ASP A 73 -1.90 8.40 -1.22
N PRO A 74 -1.25 7.53 -0.44
CA PRO A 74 -0.36 7.85 0.68
C PRO A 74 0.89 8.65 0.30
N SER A 75 1.40 9.38 1.29
CA SER A 75 2.62 10.18 1.12
C SER A 75 3.85 9.30 0.85
N ALA A 76 4.87 9.88 0.22
CA ALA A 76 6.08 9.17 -0.12
C ALA A 76 6.77 8.57 1.12
N GLY A 77 7.24 7.33 1.00
CA GLY A 77 7.90 6.61 2.08
C GLY A 77 6.94 5.96 3.09
N VAL A 78 5.63 6.14 2.95
CA VAL A 78 4.65 5.37 3.74
C VAL A 78 4.67 3.91 3.29
N ALA A 79 4.62 2.99 4.25
CA ALA A 79 4.42 1.58 3.98
C ALA A 79 2.93 1.34 3.65
N ALA A 80 2.66 0.83 2.46
CA ALA A 80 1.30 0.50 2.02
C ALA A 80 1.26 -0.92 1.44
N PRO A 81 0.13 -1.64 1.56
CA PRO A 81 -0.01 -2.97 0.98
C PRO A 81 0.23 -2.96 -0.53
N ARG A 82 0.95 -3.96 -1.06
CA ARG A 82 1.05 -4.14 -2.51
C ARG A 82 -0.34 -4.25 -3.13
N GLY A 83 -0.53 -3.59 -4.28
CA GLY A 83 -1.78 -3.53 -5.01
C GLY A 83 -2.78 -2.48 -4.47
N SER A 84 -2.43 -1.73 -3.41
CA SER A 84 -3.23 -0.60 -2.96
C SER A 84 -3.24 0.53 -3.99
N SER A 85 -4.27 1.38 -3.94
CA SER A 85 -4.33 2.61 -4.72
C SER A 85 -3.46 3.69 -4.08
N VAL A 86 -2.86 4.53 -4.92
CA VAL A 86 -2.25 5.81 -4.56
C VAL A 86 -2.97 6.87 -5.38
N ALA A 87 -3.65 7.78 -4.68
CA ALA A 87 -4.35 8.91 -5.25
C ALA A 87 -3.34 9.97 -5.70
N LEU A 88 -3.57 10.52 -6.89
CA LEU A 88 -2.79 11.56 -7.56
C LEU A 88 -3.66 12.77 -7.89
#